data_AF-A0A7Y2FSU5-F1
#
_entry.id   AF-A0A7Y2FSU5-F1
#
_cell.length_a   1.000
_cell.length_b   1.000
_cell.length_c   1.000
_cell.angle_alpha   90.00
_cell.angle_beta   90.00
_cell.angle_gamma   90.00
#
_symmetry.space_group_name_H-M   'P 1'
#
loop_
_entity.id
_entity.type
_entity.pdbx_description
1 polymer ?
#
loop_
_entity_poly.entity_id
_entity_poly.type
_entity_poly.pdbx_seq_one_letter_code
_entity_poly.pdbx_strand_id
1 'polypeptide(L)'
;MKLPPEFDRSGAADYLRFYSDGRFDEFAQLWFILPVKDAYIDPDTKGLVFGHPGVDGLCFCYRPGHSGVWIYYPIEQEWRKISGSISELESGWFDRTISV
;
A
#
# COMPACT_ATOMS: atom_id res chain seq x y z
N MET A 1 -13.36 2.22 7.89
CA MET A 1 -12.74 0.92 8.23
C MET A 1 -12.14 1.00 9.62
N LYS A 2 -12.18 -0.07 10.43
CA LYS A 2 -11.40 -0.19 11.68
C LYS A 2 -10.20 -1.10 11.39
N LEU A 3 -8.99 -0.70 11.77
CA LEU A 3 -7.80 -1.53 11.59
C LEU A 3 -7.83 -2.72 12.55
N PRO A 4 -7.53 -3.94 12.06
CA PRO A 4 -7.22 -5.06 12.92
C PRO A 4 -5.94 -4.83 13.75
N PRO A 5 -5.83 -5.39 14.98
CA PRO A 5 -4.69 -5.18 15.87
C PRO A 5 -3.34 -5.59 15.29
N GLU A 6 -3.31 -6.56 14.37
CA GLU A 6 -2.10 -7.00 13.69
C GLU A 6 -1.41 -5.91 12.84
N PHE A 7 -2.10 -4.78 12.58
CA PHE A 7 -1.56 -3.62 11.88
C PHE A 7 -1.17 -2.46 12.81
N ASP A 8 -1.27 -2.59 14.13
CA ASP A 8 -0.99 -1.49 15.07
C ASP A 8 0.44 -0.94 14.94
N ARG A 9 1.38 -1.77 14.47
CA ARG A 9 2.80 -1.40 14.27
C ARG A 9 3.20 -1.17 12.81
N SER A 10 2.25 -1.27 11.88
CA SER A 10 2.56 -1.20 10.46
C SER A 10 2.70 0.23 9.94
N GLY A 11 2.08 1.19 10.62
CA GLY A 11 1.89 2.56 10.12
C GLY A 11 0.58 2.74 9.34
N ALA A 12 -0.29 1.72 9.28
CA ALA A 12 -1.58 1.79 8.59
C ALA A 12 -2.54 2.84 9.15
N ALA A 13 -2.34 3.29 10.40
CA ALA A 13 -3.13 4.38 10.97
C ALA A 13 -2.94 5.70 10.19
N ASP A 14 -1.74 5.96 9.66
CA ASP A 14 -1.47 7.16 8.87
C ASP A 14 -2.22 7.12 7.52
N TYR A 15 -2.29 5.95 6.89
CA TYR A 15 -3.13 5.74 5.71
C TYR A 15 -4.59 6.10 6.00
N LEU A 16 -5.18 5.56 7.08
CA LEU A 16 -6.57 5.87 7.44
C LEU A 16 -6.80 7.35 7.72
N ARG A 17 -5.81 8.05 8.28
CA ARG A 17 -5.94 9.44 8.72
C ARG A 17 -5.73 10.47 7.61
N PHE A 18 -4.74 10.25 6.75
CA PHE A 18 -4.26 11.27 5.80
C PHE A 18 -4.55 10.93 4.34
N TYR A 19 -4.96 9.69 4.07
CA TYR A 19 -5.19 9.15 2.73
C TYR A 19 -6.60 8.55 2.59
N SER A 20 -7.57 9.06 3.35
CA SER A 20 -8.96 8.56 3.36
C SER A 20 -9.60 8.54 1.97
N ASP A 21 -9.28 9.54 1.15
CA ASP A 21 -9.83 9.73 -0.20
C ASP A 21 -8.96 9.10 -1.30
N GLY A 22 -7.85 8.45 -0.92
CA GLY A 22 -6.89 7.88 -1.87
C GLY A 22 -6.02 8.93 -2.57
N ARG A 23 -5.22 8.47 -3.53
CA ARG A 23 -4.45 9.29 -4.47
C ARG A 23 -4.55 8.69 -5.87
N PHE A 24 -5.06 9.50 -6.77
CA PHE A 24 -5.10 9.20 -8.20
C PHE A 24 -3.89 9.83 -8.87
N ASP A 25 -3.16 9.05 -9.64
CA ASP A 25 -2.12 9.53 -10.55
C ASP A 25 -2.74 9.78 -11.93
N GLU A 26 -2.85 11.05 -12.31
CA GLU A 26 -3.40 11.44 -13.61
C GLU A 26 -2.51 11.03 -14.78
N PHE A 27 -1.20 10.96 -14.61
CA PHE A 27 -0.29 10.57 -15.69
C PHE A 27 -0.39 9.06 -15.95
N ALA A 28 -0.38 8.26 -14.90
CA ALA A 28 -0.52 6.80 -14.98
C ALA A 28 -1.99 6.32 -15.10
N GLN A 29 -2.96 7.23 -14.93
CA GLN A 29 -4.40 6.95 -14.95
C GLN A 29 -4.81 5.83 -13.96
N LEU A 30 -4.25 5.85 -12.75
CA LEU A 30 -4.50 4.80 -11.76
C LEU A 30 -4.60 5.33 -10.33
N TRP A 31 -5.32 4.59 -9.49
CA TRP A 31 -5.37 4.82 -8.05
C TRP A 31 -4.18 4.11 -7.39
N PHE A 32 -3.03 4.79 -7.33
CA PHE A 32 -1.85 4.18 -6.71
C PHE A 32 -2.00 4.08 -5.20
N ILE A 33 -2.83 4.93 -4.59
CA ILE A 33 -3.36 4.77 -3.23
C ILE A 33 -4.89 4.75 -3.34
N LEU A 34 -5.53 3.67 -2.88
CA LEU A 34 -6.96 3.50 -2.85
C LEU A 34 -7.62 4.37 -1.76
N PRO A 35 -8.84 4.86 -1.99
CA PRO A 35 -9.69 5.35 -0.92
C PRO A 35 -9.90 4.28 0.15
N VAL A 36 -10.02 4.68 1.42
CA VAL A 36 -10.16 3.75 2.56
C VAL A 36 -11.38 2.83 2.44
N LYS A 37 -12.43 3.26 1.73
CA LYS A 37 -13.62 2.44 1.46
C LYS A 37 -13.35 1.28 0.50
N ASP A 38 -12.30 1.39 -0.31
CA ASP A 38 -11.94 0.44 -1.36
C ASP A 38 -10.73 -0.42 -0.96
N ALA A 39 -10.02 -0.06 0.12
CA ALA A 39 -9.01 -0.91 0.73
C ALA A 39 -9.59 -2.19 1.32
N TYR A 40 -8.81 -3.27 1.25
CA TYR A 40 -9.25 -4.60 1.66
C TYR A 40 -8.09 -5.42 2.23
N ILE A 41 -8.44 -6.45 3.00
CA ILE A 41 -7.45 -7.43 3.47
C ILE A 41 -7.47 -8.58 2.47
N ASP A 42 -6.32 -8.83 1.87
CA ASP A 42 -6.16 -9.93 0.95
C ASP A 42 -6.28 -11.27 1.70
N PRO A 43 -7.13 -12.21 1.24
CA PRO A 43 -7.41 -13.43 1.98
C PRO A 43 -6.24 -14.40 2.03
N ASP A 44 -5.31 -14.35 1.07
CA ASP A 44 -4.20 -15.30 0.96
C ASP A 44 -2.99 -14.81 1.74
N THR A 45 -2.61 -13.56 1.53
CA THR A 45 -1.42 -12.93 2.10
C THR A 45 -1.69 -12.30 3.48
N LYS A 46 -2.96 -12.08 3.82
CA LYS A 46 -3.41 -11.31 5.00
C LYS A 46 -2.90 -9.87 5.02
N GLY A 47 -2.37 -9.36 3.91
CA GLY A 47 -1.95 -7.98 3.76
C GLY A 47 -3.15 -7.04 3.70
N LEU A 48 -3.04 -5.87 4.33
CA LEU A 48 -3.96 -4.78 4.07
C LEU A 48 -3.53 -4.10 2.77
N VAL A 49 -4.24 -4.38 1.69
CA VAL A 49 -4.04 -3.76 0.38
C VAL A 49 -4.65 -2.36 0.40
N PHE A 50 -3.83 -1.37 0.08
CA PHE A 50 -4.21 0.03 0.08
C PHE A 50 -3.87 0.75 -1.23
N GLY A 51 -3.32 0.06 -2.23
CA GLY A 51 -2.84 0.71 -3.46
C GLY A 51 -2.41 -0.29 -4.53
N HIS A 52 -2.39 0.16 -5.78
CA HIS A 52 -1.94 -0.65 -6.90
C HIS A 52 -0.97 0.14 -7.81
N PRO A 53 0.24 -0.36 -8.05
CA PRO A 53 1.17 0.26 -9.02
C PRO A 53 0.75 0.08 -10.49
N GLY A 54 -0.27 -0.73 -10.78
CA GLY A 54 -0.80 -0.92 -12.15
C GLY A 54 -0.06 -1.93 -13.02
N VAL A 55 0.82 -2.74 -12.45
CA VAL A 55 1.61 -3.76 -13.17
C VAL A 55 1.47 -5.14 -12.49
N ASP A 56 1.38 -6.20 -13.30
CA ASP A 56 1.50 -7.63 -12.92
C ASP A 56 0.72 -8.09 -11.68
N GLY A 57 -0.42 -7.46 -11.38
CA GLY A 57 -1.22 -7.76 -10.20
C GLY A 57 -0.51 -7.42 -8.87
N LEU A 58 0.58 -6.65 -8.92
CA LEU A 58 1.25 -6.16 -7.73
C LEU A 58 0.31 -5.27 -6.92
N CYS A 59 0.51 -5.25 -5.61
CA CYS A 59 -0.28 -4.43 -4.71
C CYS A 59 0.60 -3.81 -3.62
N PHE A 60 0.34 -2.54 -3.31
CA PHE A 60 0.89 -1.89 -2.13
C PHE A 60 0.07 -2.29 -0.91
N CYS A 61 0.78 -2.68 0.13
CA CYS A 61 0.16 -3.29 1.28
C CYS A 61 0.94 -3.02 2.57
N TYR A 62 0.19 -3.04 3.68
CA TYR A 62 0.77 -3.22 5.00
C TYR A 62 0.80 -4.71 5.32
N ARG A 63 1.94 -5.19 5.80
CA ARG A 63 2.13 -6.59 6.19
C ARG A 63 1.88 -6.76 7.70
N PRO A 64 1.07 -7.73 8.14
CA PRO A 64 0.79 -7.96 9.56
C PRO A 64 2.07 -8.11 10.39
N GLY A 65 2.18 -7.39 11.50
CA GLY A 65 3.33 -7.44 12.41
C GLY A 65 4.63 -6.79 11.88
N HIS A 66 4.64 -6.23 10.68
CA HIS A 66 5.81 -5.56 10.09
C HIS A 66 5.54 -4.08 9.86
N SER A 67 6.56 -3.24 10.10
CA SER A 67 6.48 -1.80 9.88
C SER A 67 6.77 -1.39 8.44
N GLY A 68 6.12 -0.30 8.02
CA GLY A 68 6.30 0.33 6.73
C GLY A 68 5.43 -0.27 5.63
N VAL A 69 5.71 0.19 4.42
CA VAL A 69 4.94 -0.18 3.23
C VAL A 69 5.68 -1.26 2.45
N TRP A 70 4.91 -2.22 2.00
CA TRP A 70 5.37 -3.36 1.24
C TRP A 70 4.67 -3.43 -0.11
N ILE A 71 5.31 -4.12 -1.03
CA ILE A 71 4.71 -4.62 -2.26
C ILE A 71 4.72 -6.15 -2.19
N TYR A 72 3.62 -6.77 -2.64
CA TYR A 72 3.55 -8.20 -2.79
C TYR A 72 3.64 -8.58 -4.27
N TYR A 73 4.58 -9.49 -4.59
CA TYR A 73 4.80 -10.06 -5.91
C TYR A 73 4.07 -11.41 -5.99
N PRO A 74 2.92 -11.51 -6.69
CA PRO A 74 2.10 -12.71 -6.66
C PRO A 74 2.71 -13.89 -7.45
N ILE A 75 3.54 -13.61 -8.46
CA ILE A 75 4.22 -14.64 -9.25
C ILE A 75 5.31 -15.31 -8.41
N GLU A 76 6.14 -14.51 -7.75
CA GLU A 76 7.24 -14.98 -6.88
C GLU A 76 6.78 -15.35 -5.47
N GLN A 77 5.56 -14.97 -5.09
CA GLN A 77 5.03 -15.06 -3.72
C GLN A 77 5.92 -14.36 -2.68
N GLU A 78 6.46 -13.20 -3.06
CA GLU A 78 7.48 -12.47 -2.29
C GLU A 78 6.96 -11.13 -1.77
N TRP A 79 7.38 -10.78 -0.56
CA TRP A 79 7.17 -9.46 0.04
C TRP A 79 8.44 -8.63 -0.08
N ARG A 80 8.34 -7.43 -0.66
CA ARG A 80 9.44 -6.45 -0.67
C ARG A 80 9.03 -5.17 0.03
N LYS A 81 9.88 -4.69 0.94
CA LYS A 81 9.67 -3.39 1.58
C LYS A 81 10.10 -2.29 0.63
N ILE A 82 9.22 -1.32 0.39
CA ILE A 82 9.48 -0.23 -0.57
C ILE A 82 9.63 1.13 0.10
N SER A 83 9.02 1.32 1.27
CA SER A 83 9.19 2.56 2.04
C SER A 83 8.96 2.34 3.54
N GLY A 84 9.44 3.28 4.36
CA GLY A 84 9.20 3.33 5.80
C GLY A 84 7.79 3.82 6.15
N SER A 85 7.17 4.61 5.28
CA SER A 85 5.84 5.19 5.48
C SER A 85 5.09 5.39 4.16
N ILE A 86 3.78 5.61 4.24
CA ILE A 86 2.96 5.93 3.07
C ILE A 86 3.28 7.31 2.47
N SER A 87 3.75 8.26 3.30
CA SER A 87 4.21 9.56 2.81
C SER A 87 5.52 9.45 2.01
N GLU A 88 6.45 8.59 2.46
CA GLU A 88 7.64 8.26 1.66
C GLU A 88 7.27 7.55 0.35
N LEU A 89 6.24 6.68 0.37
CA LEU A 89 5.72 6.07 -0.86
C LEU A 89 5.21 7.13 -1.84
N GLU A 90 4.34 8.03 -1.36
CA GLU A 90 3.75 9.09 -2.20
C GLU A 90 4.82 10.00 -2.81
N SER A 91 5.76 10.50 -2.00
CA SER A 91 6.87 11.32 -2.51
C SER A 91 7.70 10.53 -3.51
N GLY A 92 8.09 9.29 -3.18
CA GLY A 92 8.93 8.49 -4.03
C GLY A 92 8.28 8.07 -5.36
N TRP A 93 6.96 7.92 -5.37
CA TRP A 93 6.18 7.66 -6.58
C TRP A 93 6.24 8.87 -7.54
N PHE A 94 5.93 10.07 -7.06
CA PHE A 94 5.95 11.28 -7.89
C PHE A 94 7.36 11.72 -8.29
N ASP A 95 8.35 11.50 -7.42
CA ASP A 95 9.75 11.82 -7.66
C ASP A 95 10.47 10.72 -8.49
N ARG A 96 9.78 9.62 -8.83
CA ARG A 96 10.30 8.48 -9.59
C ARG A 96 11.50 7.78 -8.92
N THR A 97 11.59 7.84 -7.60
CA THR A 97 12.62 7.14 -6.83
C THR A 97 12.18 5.75 -6.36
N ILE A 98 10.87 5.48 -6.40
CA ILE A 98 10.31 4.13 -6.20
C ILE A 98 10.07 3.51 -7.57
N SER A 99 10.73 2.36 -7.82
CA SER A 99 10.50 1.51 -8.98
C SER A 99 9.92 0.18 -8.54
N VAL A 100 8.96 -0.32 -9.31
CA VAL A 100 8.17 -1.53 -9.06
C VAL A 100 8.34 -2.55 -10.17
#